data_AF-A0A815PJJ5-F1
#
_entry.id   AF-A0A815PJJ5-F1
#
_cell.length_a   1.000
_cell.length_b   1.000
_cell.length_c   1.000
_cell.angle_alpha   90.00
_cell.angle_beta   90.00
_cell.angle_gamma   90.00
#
_symmetry.space_group_name_H-M   'P 1'
#
loop_
_entity.id
_entity.type
_entity.pdbx_description
1 polymer ?
#
loop_
_entity_poly.entity_id
_entity_poly.type
_entity_poly.pdbx_seq_one_letter_code
_entity_poly.pdbx_strand_id
1 'polypeptide(L)'
;MSSTYAAPTGSPIPSNNHYYIVRKIFVNIYGYYVIRSNSFIDLYGYLYQDPFNAIRPTVNLVMQNDDSGGRGQFLIQGLLSSSLYNLVVTTYSPNVTGSFSISVGGAEPVIIQ
;
A
#
# COMPACT_ATOMS: atom_id res chain seq x y z
N MET A 1 3.14 19.13 -1.49
CA MET A 1 2.16 19.29 -2.58
C MET A 1 1.32 18.04 -2.62
N SER A 2 0.03 18.14 -2.30
CA SER A 2 -0.88 16.99 -2.19
C SER A 2 -1.46 16.69 -3.57
N SER A 3 -0.84 15.77 -4.30
CA SER A 3 -1.38 15.29 -5.57
C SER A 3 -2.68 14.52 -5.31
N THR A 4 -3.68 14.71 -6.16
CA THR A 4 -4.92 13.93 -6.18
C THR A 4 -4.80 12.84 -7.23
N TYR A 5 -5.30 11.63 -6.93
CA TYR A 5 -5.39 10.55 -7.91
C TYR A 5 -6.74 9.85 -7.81
N ALA A 6 -7.22 9.31 -8.93
CA ALA A 6 -8.32 8.37 -8.91
C ALA A 6 -7.79 7.08 -8.25
N ALA A 7 -8.33 6.73 -7.08
CA ALA A 7 -8.00 5.45 -6.47
C ALA A 7 -8.29 4.31 -7.48
N PRO A 8 -7.44 3.29 -7.60
CA PRO A 8 -7.70 2.17 -8.49
C PRO A 8 -8.98 1.46 -8.08
N THR A 9 -9.54 0.71 -9.03
CA THR A 9 -10.68 -0.19 -8.83
C THR A 9 -10.57 -0.94 -7.51
N GLY A 10 -11.53 -0.69 -6.61
CA GLY A 10 -11.54 -1.22 -5.25
C GLY A 10 -11.75 -0.16 -4.16
N SER A 11 -11.49 1.13 -4.42
CA SER A 11 -12.03 2.20 -3.57
C SER A 11 -13.51 2.40 -3.93
N PRO A 12 -14.45 2.29 -2.97
CA PRO A 12 -15.88 2.35 -3.26
C PRO A 12 -16.35 3.73 -3.74
N ILE A 13 -15.47 4.73 -3.74
CA ILE A 13 -15.77 6.07 -4.21
C ILE A 13 -14.68 6.49 -5.22
N PRO A 14 -14.88 6.26 -6.53
CA PRO A 14 -14.06 6.90 -7.55
C PRO A 14 -14.33 8.41 -7.51
N SER A 15 -13.54 9.10 -6.69
CA SER A 15 -13.55 10.56 -6.58
C SER A 15 -12.14 11.09 -6.81
N ASN A 16 -12.02 12.23 -7.48
CA ASN A 16 -10.75 12.91 -7.75
C ASN A 16 -10.17 13.61 -6.50
N ASN A 17 -10.52 13.15 -5.30
CA ASN A 17 -10.30 13.87 -4.04
C ASN A 17 -9.58 13.03 -2.97
N HIS A 18 -8.90 11.95 -3.38
CA HIS A 18 -8.03 11.21 -2.48
C HIS A 18 -6.62 11.82 -2.47
N TYR A 19 -6.18 12.21 -1.28
CA TYR A 19 -4.77 12.47 -1.03
C TYR A 19 -4.02 11.15 -0.91
N TYR A 20 -2.80 11.11 -1.43
CA TYR A 20 -1.95 9.93 -1.28
C TYR A 20 -0.51 10.31 -1.00
N ILE A 21 0.20 9.36 -0.42
CA ILE A 21 1.65 9.38 -0.41
C ILE A 21 2.20 8.14 -1.11
N VAL A 22 3.41 8.26 -1.63
CA VAL A 22 4.17 7.13 -2.16
C VAL A 22 5.39 6.90 -1.28
N ARG A 23 5.66 5.63 -0.96
CA ARG A 23 6.87 5.17 -0.29
C ARG A 23 7.48 4.04 -1.11
N LYS A 24 8.77 4.19 -1.43
CA LYS A 24 9.53 3.14 -2.11
C LYS A 24 9.90 2.05 -1.10
N ILE A 25 9.72 0.79 -1.48
CA ILE A 25 10.10 -0.39 -0.71
C ILE A 25 11.05 -1.21 -1.56
N PHE A 26 12.27 -1.42 -1.06
CA PHE A 26 13.27 -2.29 -1.68
C PHE A 26 13.17 -3.66 -1.02
N VAL A 27 12.71 -4.65 -1.78
CA VAL A 27 12.73 -6.05 -1.39
C VAL A 27 14.01 -6.65 -1.94
N ASN A 28 14.94 -7.06 -1.07
CA ASN A 28 16.24 -7.59 -1.51
C ASN A 28 16.22 -9.12 -1.67
N ILE A 29 15.33 -9.80 -0.94
CA ILE A 29 15.26 -11.26 -0.89
C ILE A 29 13.85 -11.67 -1.30
N TYR A 30 13.73 -12.68 -2.17
CA TYR A 30 12.44 -13.27 -2.46
C TYR A 30 11.88 -13.93 -1.19
N GLY A 31 10.64 -13.62 -0.83
CA GLY A 31 10.05 -14.21 0.36
C GLY A 31 8.67 -13.67 0.71
N TYR A 32 8.11 -14.16 1.81
CA TYR A 32 6.82 -13.70 2.31
C TYR A 32 7.01 -12.43 3.14
N TYR A 33 6.26 -11.38 2.80
CA TYR A 33 6.27 -10.09 3.48
C TYR A 33 4.88 -9.70 3.95
N VAL A 34 4.85 -8.90 5.01
CA VAL A 34 3.66 -8.33 5.62
C VAL A 34 3.88 -6.83 5.79
N ILE A 35 2.99 -6.02 5.21
CA ILE A 35 2.99 -4.56 5.27
C ILE A 35 1.65 -4.13 5.85
N ARG A 36 1.68 -3.37 6.95
CA ARG A 36 0.49 -3.02 7.71
C ARG A 36 0.51 -1.55 8.14
N SER A 37 -0.64 -0.88 8.08
CA SER A 37 -0.80 0.45 8.67
C SER A 37 -1.30 0.42 10.11
N ASN A 38 -1.09 1.55 10.79
CA ASN A 38 -1.73 1.85 12.06
C ASN A 38 -2.08 3.33 12.12
N SER A 39 -3.34 3.63 12.42
CA SER A 39 -3.89 4.98 12.52
C SER A 39 -5.26 4.96 13.22
N PHE A 40 -5.76 6.16 13.53
CA PHE A 40 -7.15 6.40 13.91
C PHE A 40 -8.06 6.75 12.73
N ILE A 41 -7.50 6.93 11.54
CA ILE A 41 -8.24 7.13 10.28
C ILE A 41 -8.21 5.86 9.44
N ASP A 42 -9.23 5.70 8.60
CA ASP A 42 -9.40 4.55 7.72
C ASP A 42 -8.47 4.64 6.50
N LEU A 43 -7.54 3.69 6.37
CA LEU A 43 -6.45 3.70 5.40
C LEU A 43 -6.55 2.57 4.39
N TYR A 44 -6.27 2.90 3.13
CA TYR A 44 -6.16 1.95 2.02
C TYR A 44 -4.71 1.91 1.53
N GLY A 45 -4.14 0.71 1.49
CA GLY A 45 -2.81 0.46 0.93
C GLY A 45 -2.88 -0.20 -0.45
N TYR A 46 -2.05 0.28 -1.36
CA TYR A 46 -1.82 -0.32 -2.68
C TYR A 46 -0.32 -0.54 -2.88
N LEU A 47 0.08 -1.74 -3.29
CA LEU A 47 1.46 -2.08 -3.61
C LEU A 47 1.60 -2.25 -5.12
N TYR A 48 2.53 -1.49 -5.71
CA TYR A 48 2.85 -1.54 -7.13
C TYR A 48 4.26 -2.04 -7.34
N GLN A 49 4.47 -2.80 -8.40
CA GLN A 49 5.78 -2.96 -8.99
C GLN A 49 6.22 -1.60 -9.55
N ASP A 50 7.45 -1.15 -9.27
CA ASP A 50 7.91 0.14 -9.80
C ASP A 50 7.93 0.16 -11.34
N PRO A 51 7.44 1.23 -11.99
CA PRO A 51 6.95 2.50 -11.43
C PRO A 51 5.44 2.55 -11.13
N PHE A 52 5.05 3.37 -10.16
CA PHE A 52 3.65 3.79 -9.94
C PHE A 52 3.24 4.91 -10.91
N ASN A 53 2.02 4.81 -11.47
CA ASN A 53 1.43 5.82 -12.35
C ASN A 53 0.05 6.26 -11.83
N ALA A 54 -0.05 7.47 -11.29
CA ALA A 54 -1.29 8.02 -10.75
C ALA A 54 -2.40 8.25 -11.81
N ILE A 55 -2.04 8.42 -13.08
CA ILE A 55 -3.00 8.58 -14.19
C ILE A 55 -3.57 7.21 -14.61
N ARG A 56 -2.78 6.15 -14.45
CA ARG A 56 -3.15 4.76 -14.79
C ARG A 56 -2.95 3.86 -13.56
N PRO A 57 -3.76 4.03 -12.51
CA PRO A 57 -3.53 3.45 -11.19
C PRO A 57 -3.77 1.93 -11.14
N THR A 58 -4.18 1.30 -12.24
CA THR A 58 -4.26 -0.16 -12.38
C THR A 58 -2.98 -0.78 -12.97
N VAL A 59 -2.12 0.02 -13.60
CA VAL A 59 -0.87 -0.45 -14.18
C VAL A 59 0.10 -0.79 -13.04
N ASN A 60 0.75 -1.95 -13.14
CA ASN A 60 1.72 -2.48 -12.18
C ASN A 60 1.18 -2.72 -10.76
N LEU A 61 -0.14 -2.70 -10.55
CA LEU A 61 -0.73 -3.04 -9.27
C LEU A 61 -0.46 -4.52 -8.96
N VAL A 62 0.11 -4.80 -7.79
CA VAL A 62 0.47 -6.15 -7.34
C VAL A 62 -0.52 -6.64 -6.30
N MET A 63 -0.77 -5.84 -5.28
CA MET A 63 -1.68 -6.15 -4.17
C MET A 63 -2.32 -4.88 -3.62
N GLN A 64 -3.48 -5.01 -3.00
CA GLN A 64 -4.16 -3.90 -2.32
C GLN A 64 -5.00 -4.44 -1.18
N ASN A 65 -5.21 -3.62 -0.15
CA ASN A 65 -6.07 -3.95 0.98
C ASN A 65 -6.48 -2.66 1.72
N ASP A 66 -7.65 -2.67 2.35
CA ASP A 66 -8.20 -1.56 3.14
C ASP A 66 -8.50 -1.92 4.59
N ASP A 67 -8.99 -3.12 4.88
CA ASP A 67 -9.59 -3.42 6.19
C ASP A 67 -8.98 -4.59 6.96
N SER A 68 -8.15 -5.42 6.32
CA SER A 68 -7.79 -6.73 6.86
C SER A 68 -6.74 -6.64 7.99
N GLY A 69 -6.19 -5.45 8.23
CA GLY A 69 -5.46 -5.13 9.45
C GLY A 69 -6.39 -4.91 10.66
N GLY A 70 -7.68 -4.70 10.45
CA GLY A 70 -8.66 -4.37 11.48
C GLY A 70 -8.63 -2.90 11.85
N ARG A 71 -9.78 -2.38 12.32
CA ARG A 71 -10.00 -0.94 12.61
C ARG A 71 -9.70 -0.02 11.40
N GLY A 72 -10.10 -0.45 10.20
CA GLY A 72 -9.91 0.32 8.96
C GLY A 72 -8.43 0.49 8.57
N GLN A 73 -7.61 -0.52 8.87
CA GLN A 73 -6.19 -0.50 8.53
C GLN A 73 -5.91 -1.58 7.50
N PHE A 74 -5.11 -1.24 6.49
CA PHE A 74 -4.71 -2.21 5.50
C PHE A 74 -3.71 -3.24 6.04
N LEU A 75 -3.79 -4.44 5.49
CA LEU A 75 -2.82 -5.52 5.64
C LEU A 75 -2.51 -6.12 4.27
N ILE A 76 -1.37 -5.76 3.71
CA ILE A 76 -0.86 -6.34 2.45
C ILE A 76 0.13 -7.43 2.83
N GLN A 77 -0.14 -8.66 2.43
CA GLN A 77 0.71 -9.80 2.76
C GLN A 77 0.80 -10.79 1.60
N GLY A 78 2.01 -11.25 1.30
CA GLY A 78 2.24 -12.13 0.16
C GLY A 78 3.71 -12.33 -0.17
N LEU A 79 3.96 -13.20 -1.16
CA LEU A 79 5.29 -13.43 -1.71
C LEU A 79 5.71 -12.25 -2.59
N LEU A 80 6.83 -11.63 -2.28
CA LEU A 80 7.43 -10.55 -3.07
C LEU A 80 8.77 -11.01 -3.65
N SER A 81 9.04 -10.59 -4.88
CA SER A 81 10.32 -10.83 -5.56
C SER A 81 11.35 -9.80 -5.13
N SER A 82 12.63 -10.13 -5.31
CA SER A 82 13.72 -9.16 -5.16
C SER A 82 13.56 -8.04 -6.19
N SER A 83 13.05 -6.89 -5.76
CA SER A 83 12.67 -5.79 -6.64
C SER A 83 12.37 -4.49 -5.89
N LEU A 84 12.10 -3.43 -6.66
CA LEU A 84 11.62 -2.16 -6.15
C LEU A 84 10.10 -2.06 -6.31
N TYR A 85 9.42 -1.74 -5.21
CA TYR A 85 7.99 -1.53 -5.16
C TYR A 85 7.66 -0.09 -4.72
N ASN A 86 6.47 0.38 -5.09
CA ASN A 86 5.85 1.58 -4.55
C ASN A 86 4.65 1.19 -3.70
N LEU A 87 4.72 1.50 -2.40
CA LEU A 87 3.55 1.50 -1.52
C LEU A 87 2.87 2.86 -1.62
N VAL A 88 1.66 2.86 -2.15
CA VAL A 88 0.77 4.02 -2.17
C VAL A 88 -0.19 3.87 -1.00
N VAL A 89 -0.22 4.89 -0.14
CA VAL A 89 -1.14 4.95 1.00
C VAL A 89 -2.10 6.10 0.79
N THR A 90 -3.39 5.81 0.93
CA THR A 90 -4.47 6.79 0.89
C THR A 90 -5.50 6.46 1.97
N THR A 91 -6.58 7.23 2.03
CA THR A 91 -7.71 7.01 2.94
C THR A 91 -8.86 6.34 2.21
N TYR A 92 -9.63 5.51 2.90
CA TYR A 92 -10.82 4.88 2.33
C TYR A 92 -11.87 5.92 1.89
N SER A 93 -12.07 6.97 2.69
CA SER A 93 -12.92 8.11 2.35
C SER A 93 -12.11 9.28 1.75
N PRO A 94 -12.67 10.03 0.78
CA PRO A 94 -11.98 11.18 0.18
C PRO A 94 -11.90 12.37 1.13
N ASN A 95 -11.00 13.31 0.83
CA ASN A 95 -10.77 14.53 1.62
C ASN A 95 -10.41 14.31 3.10
N VAL A 96 -9.96 13.09 3.46
CA VAL A 96 -9.48 12.78 4.81
C VAL A 96 -7.96 12.90 4.85
N THR A 97 -7.44 13.49 5.93
CA THR A 97 -6.01 13.51 6.22
C THR A 97 -5.81 13.16 7.69
N GLY A 98 -4.64 12.62 8.02
CA GLY A 98 -4.30 12.26 9.39
C GLY A 98 -2.94 11.60 9.47
N SER A 99 -2.44 11.50 10.69
CA SER A 99 -1.17 10.83 10.96
C SER A 99 -1.34 9.32 10.95
N PHE A 100 -0.30 8.62 10.52
CA PHE A 100 -0.25 7.16 10.52
C PHE A 100 1.19 6.67 10.57
N SER A 101 1.34 5.39 10.90
CA SER A 101 2.60 4.66 10.80
C SER A 101 2.44 3.43 9.91
N ILE A 102 3.53 3.00 9.28
CA ILE A 102 3.61 1.76 8.52
C ILE A 102 4.59 0.83 9.23
N SER A 103 4.21 -0.43 9.36
CA SER A 103 5.08 -1.51 9.81
C SER A 103 5.29 -2.49 8.67
N VAL A 104 6.52 -2.97 8.52
CA VAL A 104 6.91 -3.97 7.52
C VAL A 104 7.63 -5.10 8.24
N GLY A 105 7.20 -6.32 8.00
CA GLY A 105 7.89 -7.54 8.41
C GLY A 105 7.99 -8.51 7.24
N GLY A 106 8.89 -9.48 7.30
CA GLY A 106 9.03 -10.46 6.23
C GLY A 106 10.37 -11.16 6.23
N ALA A 107 10.53 -12.06 5.25
CA ALA A 107 11.53 -13.13 5.21
C ALA A 107 12.88 -12.78 5.84
N GLU A 108 13.03 -13.20 7.10
CA GLU A 108 14.30 -13.66 7.64
C GLU A 108 14.67 -14.91 6.82
N PRO A 109 15.93 -15.08 6.36
CA PRO A 109 16.34 -16.35 5.78
C PRO A 109 16.16 -17.47 6.81
N VAL A 110 15.18 -18.35 6.61
CA VAL A 110 15.08 -19.58 7.40
C VAL A 110 16.10 -20.57 6.85
N ILE A 111 17.24 -20.69 7.52
CA ILE A 111 18.26 -21.69 7.24
C ILE A 111 17.96 -22.91 8.12
N ILE A 112 17.63 -24.05 7.51
CA ILE A 112 17.63 -25.35 8.20
C ILE A 112 19.03 -25.94 8.02
N GLN A 113 19.70 -26.26 9.14
CA GLN A 113 20.96 -27.00 9.17
C GLN A 113 20.70 -28.50 9.26
#